data_AF-A0A1H8YP39-F1
#
_entry.id   AF-A0A1H8YP39-F1
#
_cell.length_a   1.000
_cell.length_b   1.000
_cell.length_c   1.000
_cell.angle_alpha   90.00
_cell.angle_beta   90.00
_cell.angle_gamma   90.00
#
_symmetry.space_group_name_H-M   'P 1'
#
loop_
_entity.id
_entity.type
_entity.pdbx_description
1 polymer ?
#
loop_
_entity_poly.entity_id
_entity_poly.type
_entity_poly.pdbx_seq_one_letter_code
_entity_poly.pdbx_strand_id
1 'polypeptide(L)'
;MWAEVTATPVGMTFASGTGGSMTCSGPGTPYERSYGLHAASPDCGFVYTRSSVGQLNDETGAGWAIQWSVSWVGSDGNAPVGGDFPQMLSRARATFAVAEVQALRAN
;
A
#
# COMPACT_ATOMS: atom_id res chain seq x y z
N MET A 1 -30.92 -10.76 13.75
CA MET A 1 -29.54 -10.51 14.21
C MET A 1 -28.69 -10.18 13.00
N TRP A 2 -27.84 -9.15 13.08
CA TRP A 2 -26.98 -8.72 11.98
C TRP A 2 -25.72 -8.02 12.52
N ALA A 3 -24.69 -7.94 11.70
CA ALA A 3 -23.49 -7.14 11.96
C ALA A 3 -22.90 -6.63 10.63
N GLU A 4 -22.39 -5.41 10.65
CA GLU A 4 -21.69 -4.74 9.57
C GLU A 4 -20.33 -4.26 10.08
N VAL A 5 -19.28 -4.49 9.29
CA VAL A 5 -17.89 -4.17 9.65
C VAL A 5 -17.33 -3.19 8.62
N THR A 6 -16.74 -2.10 9.11
CA THR A 6 -16.08 -1.08 8.29
C THR A 6 -14.59 -1.07 8.60
N ALA A 7 -13.76 -1.25 7.57
CA ALA A 7 -12.31 -1.19 7.68
C ALA A 7 -11.78 0.01 6.87
N THR A 8 -11.12 0.94 7.55
CA THR A 8 -10.52 2.13 6.95
C THR A 8 -9.00 2.04 7.03
N PRO A 9 -8.27 2.12 5.90
CA PRO A 9 -6.82 2.16 5.93
C PRO A 9 -6.38 3.52 6.50
N VAL A 10 -5.51 3.49 7.51
CA VAL A 10 -5.03 4.69 8.21
C VAL A 10 -3.55 4.96 7.96
N GLY A 11 -2.83 4.00 7.40
CA GLY A 11 -1.45 4.17 6.98
C GLY A 11 -0.90 2.91 6.33
N MET A 12 0.27 3.06 5.71
CA MET A 12 0.97 1.95 5.08
C MET A 12 2.47 2.17 5.15
N THR A 13 3.24 1.13 5.47
CA THR A 13 4.68 1.12 5.23
C THR A 13 5.01 0.28 4.01
N PHE A 14 5.98 0.74 3.24
CA PHE A 14 6.51 0.05 2.07
C PHE A 14 8.03 -0.12 2.22
N ALA A 15 8.48 -1.36 2.08
CA ALA A 15 9.88 -1.71 1.97
C ALA A 15 10.17 -2.14 0.53
N SER A 16 11.05 -1.40 -0.14
CA SER A 16 11.32 -1.57 -1.59
C SER A 16 12.01 -2.86 -1.97
N GLY A 17 12.63 -3.57 -1.01
CA GLY A 17 13.51 -4.70 -1.29
C GLY A 17 14.93 -4.32 -1.72
N THR A 18 15.18 -3.05 -2.06
CA THR A 18 16.50 -2.53 -2.47
C THR A 18 17.12 -1.57 -1.45
N GLY A 19 16.70 -1.65 -0.18
CA GLY A 19 17.20 -0.81 0.92
C GLY A 19 16.48 0.54 1.10
N GLY A 20 15.58 0.92 0.19
CA GLY A 20 14.69 2.08 0.36
C GLY A 20 13.38 1.71 1.05
N SER A 21 12.75 2.68 1.72
CA SER A 21 11.41 2.52 2.30
C SER A 21 10.67 3.84 2.33
N MET A 22 9.35 3.78 2.51
CA MET A 22 8.50 4.94 2.76
C MET A 22 7.30 4.57 3.63
N THR A 23 6.65 5.60 4.17
CA THR A 23 5.42 5.48 4.94
C THR A 23 4.38 6.43 4.36
N CYS A 24 3.22 5.89 3.99
CA CYS A 24 2.04 6.67 3.60
C CYS A 24 1.11 6.84 4.80
N SER A 25 0.53 8.03 4.93
CA SER A 25 -0.52 8.31 5.92
C SER A 25 -1.89 8.31 5.26
N GLY A 26 -2.90 7.84 5.98
CA GLY A 26 -4.28 7.84 5.53
C GLY A 26 -4.60 6.72 4.52
N PRO A 27 -5.80 6.77 3.93
CA PRO A 27 -6.31 5.71 3.06
C PRO A 27 -5.67 5.70 1.66
N GLY A 28 -4.90 6.74 1.34
CA GLY A 28 -4.39 7.01 0.01
C GLY A 28 -5.46 7.49 -0.97
N THR A 29 -5.07 7.64 -2.23
CA THR A 29 -5.94 8.03 -3.34
C THR A 29 -6.41 6.78 -4.10
N PRO A 30 -7.73 6.55 -4.22
CA PRO A 30 -8.23 5.45 -5.03
C PRO A 30 -7.66 5.51 -6.45
N TYR A 31 -7.26 4.35 -6.98
CA TYR A 31 -6.71 4.29 -8.33
C TYR A 31 -7.78 4.62 -9.37
N GLU A 32 -7.52 5.64 -10.18
CA GLU A 32 -8.29 5.94 -11.39
C GLU A 32 -7.45 5.65 -12.63
N ARG A 33 -8.07 5.02 -13.64
CA ARG A 33 -7.39 4.72 -14.92
C ARG A 33 -6.82 5.96 -15.61
N SER A 34 -7.40 7.14 -15.37
CA SER A 34 -6.97 8.43 -15.89
C SER A 34 -5.54 8.81 -15.49
N TYR A 35 -5.03 8.30 -14.37
CA TYR A 35 -3.64 8.56 -13.92
C TYR A 35 -2.60 7.89 -14.82
N GLY A 36 -2.96 6.85 -15.59
CA GLY A 36 -2.05 6.16 -16.48
C GLY A 36 -0.90 5.45 -15.74
N LEU A 37 0.12 5.00 -16.49
CA LEU A 37 1.28 4.28 -15.94
C LEU A 37 2.45 5.18 -15.53
N HIS A 38 2.47 6.44 -16.00
CA HIS A 38 3.64 7.31 -15.90
C HIS A 38 3.47 8.48 -14.93
N ALA A 39 2.26 8.67 -14.37
CA ALA A 39 2.06 9.67 -13.34
C ALA A 39 2.63 9.19 -12.01
N ALA A 40 3.29 10.10 -11.29
CA ALA A 40 3.65 9.85 -9.90
C ALA A 40 2.38 9.64 -9.06
N SER A 41 2.47 8.80 -8.02
CA SER A 41 1.36 8.65 -7.08
C SER A 41 1.02 10.03 -6.47
N PRO A 42 -0.25 10.45 -6.46
CA PRO A 42 -0.63 11.82 -6.06
C PRO A 42 -0.34 12.15 -4.59
N ASP A 43 -0.35 11.13 -3.75
CA ASP A 43 -0.34 11.20 -2.29
C ASP A 43 0.98 10.73 -1.69
N CYS A 44 1.47 9.59 -2.17
CA CYS A 44 2.58 8.89 -1.58
C CYS A 44 3.10 7.83 -2.57
N GLY A 45 4.36 7.96 -2.98
CA GLY A 45 4.97 7.05 -3.94
C GLY A 45 6.43 6.79 -3.65
N PHE A 46 6.93 5.68 -4.19
CA PHE A 46 8.33 5.33 -4.14
C PHE A 46 8.89 5.24 -5.56
N VAL A 47 10.00 5.93 -5.81
CA VAL A 47 10.72 5.85 -7.08
C VAL A 47 11.98 5.01 -6.87
N TYR A 48 12.09 3.93 -7.63
CA TYR A 48 13.34 3.18 -7.70
C TYR A 48 14.39 3.98 -8.49
N THR A 49 15.55 4.20 -7.88
CA THR A 49 16.66 4.95 -8.49
C THR A 49 17.70 4.06 -9.17
N ARG A 50 17.54 2.73 -9.07
CA ARG A 50 18.44 1.73 -9.64
C ARG A 50 17.64 0.57 -10.21
N SER A 51 18.13 0.04 -11.33
CA SER A 51 17.65 -1.21 -11.92
C SER A 51 17.80 -2.39 -10.97
N SER A 52 16.95 -3.40 -11.10
CA SER A 52 17.12 -4.71 -10.45
C SER A 52 18.07 -5.64 -11.22
N VAL A 53 18.54 -5.25 -12.41
CA VAL A 53 19.54 -6.01 -13.18
C VAL A 53 20.80 -6.26 -12.34
N GLY A 54 21.25 -7.51 -12.31
CA GLY A 54 22.39 -7.96 -11.50
C GLY A 54 22.03 -8.36 -10.07
N GLN A 55 20.77 -8.24 -9.66
CA GLN A 55 20.24 -8.88 -8.46
C GLN A 55 19.90 -10.36 -8.74
N LEU A 56 19.56 -11.12 -7.69
CA LEU A 56 19.09 -12.49 -7.86
C LEU A 56 17.83 -12.50 -8.75
N ASN A 57 17.87 -13.28 -9.84
CA ASN A 57 16.84 -13.36 -10.87
C ASN A 57 16.51 -12.02 -11.56
N ASP A 58 17.37 -11.02 -11.46
CA ASP A 58 17.14 -9.65 -11.95
C ASP A 58 15.87 -8.99 -11.36
N GLU A 59 15.48 -9.36 -10.15
CA GLU A 59 14.23 -8.90 -9.50
C GLU A 59 14.49 -8.26 -8.13
N THR A 60 13.50 -7.51 -7.64
CA THR A 60 13.44 -7.05 -6.25
C THR A 60 12.21 -7.60 -5.53
N GLY A 61 12.39 -7.94 -4.25
CA GLY A 61 11.31 -8.41 -3.38
C GLY A 61 10.82 -7.30 -2.46
N ALA A 62 9.66 -6.73 -2.79
CA ALA A 62 9.07 -5.64 -2.02
C ALA A 62 8.03 -6.14 -1.00
N GLY A 63 7.81 -5.36 0.04
CA GLY A 63 6.88 -5.67 1.12
C GLY A 63 6.05 -4.46 1.55
N TRP A 64 4.79 -4.73 1.89
CA TRP A 64 3.85 -3.73 2.40
C TRP A 64 3.31 -4.16 3.76
N ALA A 65 3.04 -3.18 4.62
CA ALA A 65 2.22 -3.36 5.80
C ALA A 65 1.19 -2.24 5.88
N ILE A 66 -0.09 -2.59 5.71
CA ILE A 66 -1.22 -1.65 5.77
C ILE A 66 -1.81 -1.71 7.18
N GLN A 67 -1.95 -0.55 7.79
CA GLN A 67 -2.57 -0.35 9.09
C GLN A 67 -4.04 0.02 8.90
N TRP A 68 -4.91 -0.66 9.65
CA TRP A 68 -6.36 -0.48 9.56
C TRP A 68 -6.95 -0.05 10.89
N SER A 69 -7.89 0.90 10.82
CA SER A 69 -8.89 1.14 11.85
C SER A 69 -10.15 0.38 11.44
N VAL A 70 -10.63 -0.51 12.32
CA VAL A 70 -11.76 -1.37 12.02
C VAL A 70 -12.79 -1.24 13.14
N SER A 71 -14.02 -0.90 12.75
CA SER A 71 -15.16 -0.79 13.65
C SER A 71 -16.33 -1.61 13.11
N TRP A 72 -17.25 -1.96 13.98
CA TRP A 72 -18.44 -2.70 13.60
C TRP A 72 -19.67 -2.23 14.37
N VAL A 73 -20.81 -2.36 13.72
CA VAL A 73 -22.14 -2.08 14.29
C VAL A 73 -23.06 -3.27 13.99
N GLY A 74 -24.04 -3.52 14.84
CA GLY A 74 -24.90 -4.68 14.71
C GLY A 74 -26.14 -4.64 15.60
N SER A 75 -26.90 -5.73 15.57
CA SER A 75 -27.97 -5.99 16.51
C SER A 75 -28.02 -7.47 16.91
N ASP A 76 -28.11 -7.70 18.23
CA ASP A 76 -28.26 -9.03 18.83
C ASP A 76 -29.71 -9.53 18.84
N GLY A 77 -30.63 -8.79 18.20
CA GLY A 77 -32.07 -9.09 18.20
C GLY A 77 -32.88 -8.36 19.26
N ASN A 78 -32.23 -7.73 20.24
CA ASN A 78 -32.88 -6.95 21.31
C ASN A 78 -32.40 -5.48 21.32
N ALA A 79 -31.12 -5.24 21.05
CA ALA A 79 -30.53 -3.90 21.08
C ALA A 79 -29.47 -3.70 19.96
N PRO A 80 -29.11 -2.44 19.65
CA PRO A 80 -27.90 -2.14 18.91
C PRO A 80 -26.65 -2.51 19.72
N VAL A 81 -25.67 -3.12 19.06
CA VAL A 81 -24.37 -3.47 19.63
C VAL A 81 -23.27 -3.05 18.66
N GLY A 82 -22.03 -2.92 19.14
CA GLY A 82 -20.90 -2.53 18.29
C GLY A 82 -19.61 -2.39 19.08
N GLY A 83 -18.54 -2.01 18.38
CA GLY A 83 -17.25 -1.72 18.98
C GLY A 83 -16.13 -1.59 17.96
N ASP A 84 -14.91 -1.43 18.47
CA ASP A 84 -13.69 -1.29 17.69
C ASP A 84 -12.79 -2.51 17.87
N PHE A 85 -12.07 -2.86 16.81
CA PHE A 85 -10.97 -3.82 16.91
C PHE A 85 -9.67 -3.09 17.31
N PRO A 86 -8.74 -3.78 17.99
CA PRO A 86 -7.37 -3.30 18.08
C PRO A 86 -6.80 -3.03 16.69
N GLN A 87 -5.79 -2.15 16.61
CA GLN A 87 -5.13 -1.85 15.34
C GLN A 87 -4.74 -3.12 14.58
N MET A 88 -5.23 -3.25 13.35
CA MET A 88 -4.99 -4.42 12.51
C MET A 88 -3.93 -4.13 11.45
N LEU A 89 -3.19 -5.16 11.05
CA LEU A 89 -2.16 -5.08 10.03
C LEU A 89 -2.39 -6.13 8.94
N SER A 90 -2.47 -5.70 7.68
CA SER A 90 -2.37 -6.58 6.52
C SER A 90 -0.95 -6.49 5.96
N ARG A 91 -0.36 -7.63 5.60
CA ARG A 91 0.96 -7.67 4.97
C ARG A 91 0.87 -8.27 3.59
N ALA A 92 1.56 -7.66 2.64
CA ALA A 92 1.71 -8.19 1.29
C ALA A 92 3.19 -8.22 0.91
N ARG A 93 3.53 -9.13 -0.01
CA ARG A 93 4.85 -9.22 -0.62
C ARG A 93 4.68 -9.44 -2.11
N ALA A 94 5.60 -8.92 -2.90
CA ALA A 94 5.65 -9.13 -4.34
C ALA A 94 7.09 -9.09 -4.80
N THR A 95 7.35 -9.81 -5.88
CA THR A 95 8.63 -9.81 -6.57
C THR A 95 8.41 -9.31 -7.99
N PHE A 96 9.24 -8.38 -8.45
CA PHE A 96 9.12 -7.80 -9.78
C PHE A 96 10.45 -7.24 -10.27
N ALA A 97 10.58 -7.13 -11.60
CA ALA A 97 11.71 -6.46 -12.24
C ALA A 97 11.53 -4.94 -12.19
N VAL A 98 12.63 -4.23 -11.93
CA VAL A 98 12.73 -2.77 -12.02
C VAL A 98 13.62 -2.46 -13.21
N ALA A 99 13.01 -2.04 -14.31
CA ALA A 99 13.74 -1.59 -15.49
C ALA A 99 14.25 -0.16 -15.31
N GLU A 100 15.45 0.10 -15.82
CA GLU A 100 15.97 1.46 -15.94
C GLU A 100 15.55 2.06 -17.27
N VAL A 101 15.03 3.29 -17.23
CA VAL A 101 14.82 4.11 -18.42
C VAL A 101 15.94 5.14 -18.47
N GLN A 102 16.94 4.89 -19.31
CA GLN A 102 18.03 5.83 -19.56
C GLN A 102 17.47 7.04 -20.31
N ALA A 103 17.32 8.17 -19.63
CA ALA A 103 17.08 9.44 -20.27
C ALA A 103 18.40 10.22 -20.33
N LEU A 104 18.84 10.57 -21.54
CA LEU A 104 19.88 11.59 -21.71
C LEU A 104 19.31 12.91 -21.19
N ARG A 105 19.80 13.36 -20.03
CA ARG A 105 19.57 14.74 -19.59
C ARG A 105 20.40 15.63 -20.52
N ALA A 106 19.77 16.23 -21.53
CA ALA A 106 20.40 17.33 -22.25
C ALA A 106 20.58 18.49 -21.24
N ASN A 107 21.84 18.86 -21.01
CA ASN A 107 22.21 20.04 -20.22
C ASN A 107 21.76 21.33 -20.90
#